data_AF-A0A024TZC7-F1
#
_entry.id   AF-A0A024TZC7-F1
#
_cell.length_a   1.000
_cell.length_b   1.000
_cell.length_c   1.000
_cell.angle_alpha   90.00
_cell.angle_beta   90.00
_cell.angle_gamma   90.00
#
_symmetry.space_group_name_H-M   'P 1'
#
loop_
_entity.id
_entity.type
_entity.pdbx_description
1 polymer ?
#
loop_
_entity_poly.entity_id
_entity_poly.type
_entity_poly.pdbx_seq_one_letter_code
_entity_poly.pdbx_strand_id
1 'polypeptide(L)'
;MSLSQTLARRVNVTTRFSLVQMKGQQRRNGGSLNKNKQIEVWNGVRENCDREFVFNVPTVSKLFLGTVLPFSLVYHFAMEEQIKHDQIEGKPYNPRRYL
;
A
#
# COMPACT_ATOMS: atom_id res chain seq x y z
N MET A 1 44.01 4.92 40.07
CA MET A 1 43.13 4.70 38.90
C MET A 1 43.24 3.23 38.51
N SER A 2 42.12 2.49 38.47
CA SER A 2 42.15 1.05 38.19
C SER A 2 42.30 0.76 36.69
N LEU A 3 43.02 -0.31 36.34
CA LEU A 3 43.21 -0.78 34.96
C LEU A 3 41.88 -0.97 34.19
N SER A 4 40.81 -1.33 34.90
CA SER A 4 39.45 -1.45 34.38
C SER A 4 38.86 -0.12 33.88
N GLN A 5 39.14 0.99 34.57
CA GLN A 5 38.67 2.32 34.17
C GLN A 5 39.37 2.81 32.90
N THR A 6 40.66 2.48 32.73
CA THR A 6 41.42 2.83 31.52
C THR A 6 41.00 2.02 30.29
N LEU A 7 40.66 0.74 30.45
CA LEU A 7 40.17 -0.11 29.36
C LEU A 7 38.76 0.30 28.91
N ALA A 8 37.84 0.53 29.86
CA ALA A 8 36.49 1.01 29.56
C ALA A 8 36.48 2.37 28.84
N ARG A 9 37.43 3.26 29.18
CA ARG A 9 37.59 4.56 28.50
C ARG A 9 38.11 4.40 27.06
N ARG A 10 39.04 3.47 26.82
CA ARG A 10 39.57 3.20 25.46
C ARG A 10 38.53 2.58 24.52
N VAL A 11 37.72 1.63 25.02
CA VAL A 11 36.64 1.00 24.24
C VAL A 11 35.55 2.01 23.84
N ASN A 12 35.22 2.95 24.74
CA ASN A 12 34.26 4.01 24.45
C ASN A 12 34.78 5.06 23.45
N VAL A 13 36.09 5.28 23.41
CA VAL A 13 36.68 6.27 22.49
C VAL A 13 36.72 5.71 21.07
N THR A 14 37.14 4.46 20.88
CA THR A 14 37.17 3.82 19.55
C THR A 14 35.79 3.64 18.93
N THR A 15 34.78 3.28 19.72
CA THR A 15 33.39 3.14 19.26
C THR A 15 32.72 4.49 18.93
N ARG A 16 33.08 5.57 19.64
CA ARG A 16 32.60 6.93 19.30
C ARG A 16 33.20 7.44 18.00
N PHE A 17 34.49 7.21 17.78
CA PHE A 17 35.15 7.62 16.52
C PHE A 17 34.66 6.83 15.31
N SER A 18 34.37 5.53 15.46
CA SER A 18 33.79 4.73 14.36
C SER A 18 32.37 5.17 14.00
N LEU A 19 31.52 5.51 14.99
CA LEU A 19 30.18 6.06 14.76
C LEU A 19 30.20 7.44 14.08
N VAL A 20 31.16 8.30 14.44
CA VAL A 20 31.35 9.61 13.79
C VAL A 20 31.85 9.46 12.36
N GLN A 21 32.77 8.51 12.09
CA GLN A 21 33.19 8.18 10.72
C GLN A 21 32.05 7.62 9.87
N MET A 22 31.15 6.79 10.44
CA MET A 22 30.00 6.26 9.71
C MET A 22 28.94 7.33 9.40
N LYS A 23 28.72 8.31 10.29
CA LYS A 23 27.85 9.47 9.99
C LYS A 23 28.47 10.43 8.97
N GLY A 24 29.79 10.59 8.95
CA GLY A 24 30.51 11.42 7.97
C GLY A 24 30.64 10.81 6.57
N GLN A 25 30.42 9.49 6.44
CA GLN A 25 30.53 8.73 5.19
C GLN A 25 29.19 8.30 4.59
N GLN A 26 28.07 8.93 4.97
CA GLN A 26 26.86 8.84 4.14
C GLN A 26 27.02 9.71 2.88
N ARG A 27 28.03 9.41 2.07
CA ARG A 27 28.11 9.86 0.68
C ARG A 27 27.00 9.14 -0.05
N ARG A 28 25.83 9.78 -0.12
CA ARG A 28 24.84 9.44 -1.13
C ARG A 28 25.56 9.58 -2.46
N ASN A 29 26.01 8.46 -3.02
CA ASN A 29 26.43 8.39 -4.40
C ASN A 29 25.17 8.67 -5.23
N GLY A 30 24.86 9.96 -5.38
CA GLY A 30 23.72 10.47 -6.13
C GLY A 30 24.00 10.27 -7.59
N GLY A 31 23.84 9.03 -8.04
CA GLY A 31 23.93 8.65 -9.43
C GLY A 31 22.91 9.42 -10.27
N SER A 32 23.40 9.82 -11.45
CA SER A 32 22.75 10.55 -12.53
C SER A 32 21.52 9.81 -13.09
N LEU A 33 20.41 9.86 -12.36
CA LEU A 33 19.10 9.83 -13.03
C LEU A 33 18.80 11.26 -13.43
N ASN A 34 18.68 11.51 -14.74
CA ASN A 34 18.17 12.78 -15.20
C ASN A 34 16.74 12.91 -14.67
N LYS A 35 16.58 13.75 -13.64
CA LYS A 35 15.33 13.89 -12.90
C LYS A 35 14.30 14.50 -13.84
N ASN A 36 13.38 13.67 -14.32
CA ASN A 36 12.22 14.18 -15.02
C ASN A 36 11.24 14.74 -13.97
N LYS A 37 11.17 16.07 -13.90
CA LYS A 37 10.28 16.80 -13.00
C LYS A 37 8.82 16.34 -13.13
N GLN A 38 8.37 15.95 -14.32
CA GLN A 38 6.99 15.48 -14.52
C GLN A 38 6.75 14.14 -13.82
N ILE A 39 7.73 13.24 -13.83
CA ILE A 39 7.65 11.95 -13.14
C ILE A 39 7.71 12.14 -11.62
N GLU A 40 8.58 13.04 -11.13
CA GLU A 40 8.64 13.37 -9.71
C GLU A 40 7.32 13.97 -9.20
N VAL A 41 6.70 14.87 -9.96
CA VAL A 41 5.38 15.44 -9.63
C VAL A 41 4.29 14.37 -9.68
N TRP A 42 4.26 13.54 -10.73
CA TRP A 42 3.27 12.46 -10.85
C TRP A 42 3.35 11.48 -9.67
N ASN A 43 4.57 11.08 -9.30
CA ASN A 43 4.79 10.20 -8.15
C ASN A 43 4.38 10.89 -6.85
N GLY A 44 4.68 12.18 -6.69
CA GLY A 44 4.26 12.96 -5.52
C GLY A 44 2.74 13.09 -5.38
N VAL A 45 2.01 13.24 -6.48
CA VAL A 45 0.53 13.24 -6.47
C VAL A 45 0.00 11.85 -6.10
N ARG A 46 0.62 10.78 -6.61
CA ARG A 46 0.20 9.41 -6.29
C ARG A 46 0.49 9.04 -4.82
N GLU A 47 1.60 9.49 -4.26
CA GLU A 47 1.96 9.25 -2.86
C GLU A 47 1.09 10.06 -1.89
N ASN A 48 0.60 11.23 -2.30
CA ASN A 48 -0.29 12.07 -1.49
C ASN A 48 -1.78 11.87 -1.78
N CYS A 49 -2.15 10.84 -2.55
CA CYS A 49 -3.54 10.65 -2.98
C CYS A 49 -4.52 10.54 -1.81
N ASP A 50 -4.10 9.94 -0.69
CA ASP A 50 -4.91 9.78 0.52
C ASP A 50 -5.13 11.12 1.24
N ARG A 51 -4.16 12.04 1.16
CA ARG A 51 -4.24 13.36 1.78
C ARG A 51 -5.13 14.31 0.99
N GLU A 52 -5.13 14.17 -0.33
CA GLU A 52 -5.93 15.00 -1.25
C GLU A 52 -7.32 14.38 -1.52
N PHE A 53 -7.61 13.22 -0.95
CA PHE A 53 -8.90 12.56 -1.12
C PHE A 53 -10.02 13.35 -0.43
N VAL A 54 -11.02 13.74 -1.21
CA VAL A 54 -12.23 14.40 -0.71
C VAL A 54 -13.46 13.56 -1.03
N PHE A 55 -14.23 13.25 0.01
CA PHE A 55 -15.54 12.61 -0.14
C PHE A 55 -16.54 13.60 -0.73
N ASN A 56 -16.60 13.63 -2.07
CA ASN A 56 -17.60 14.36 -2.82
C ASN A 56 -18.40 13.39 -3.71
N VAL A 57 -19.56 13.84 -4.18
CA VAL A 57 -20.45 13.05 -5.04
C VAL A 57 -19.72 12.41 -6.25
N PRO A 58 -18.89 13.14 -7.03
CA PRO A 58 -18.23 12.54 -8.19
C PRO A 58 -17.14 11.52 -7.84
N THR A 59 -16.43 11.67 -6.72
CA THR A 59 -15.43 10.69 -6.28
C THR A 59 -16.11 9.43 -5.74
N VAL A 60 -17.17 9.61 -4.95
CA VAL A 60 -17.97 8.48 -4.42
C VAL A 60 -18.67 7.73 -5.55
N SER A 61 -19.21 8.43 -6.56
CA SER A 61 -19.84 7.76 -7.70
C SER A 61 -18.84 6.94 -8.51
N LYS A 62 -17.63 7.47 -8.75
CA LYS A 62 -16.55 6.71 -9.40
C LYS A 62 -16.14 5.49 -8.58
N LEU A 63 -16.02 5.63 -7.26
CA LEU A 63 -15.73 4.50 -6.38
C LEU A 63 -16.84 3.45 -6.48
N PHE A 64 -18.10 3.83 -6.39
CA PHE A 64 -19.24 2.93 -6.46
C PHE A 64 -19.34 2.23 -7.82
N LEU A 65 -19.17 2.98 -8.92
CA LEU A 65 -19.19 2.43 -10.29
C LEU A 65 -18.00 1.49 -10.55
N GLY A 66 -16.84 1.77 -9.95
CA GLY A 66 -15.64 0.95 -10.11
C GLY A 66 -15.61 -0.29 -9.20
N THR A 67 -16.30 -0.26 -8.07
CA THR A 67 -16.20 -1.31 -7.03
C THR A 67 -17.49 -2.05 -6.76
N VAL A 68 -18.64 -1.39 -6.69
CA VAL A 68 -19.90 -2.06 -6.34
C VAL A 68 -20.58 -2.60 -7.60
N LEU A 69 -20.72 -1.75 -8.61
CA LEU A 69 -21.47 -2.09 -9.82
C LEU A 69 -20.95 -3.36 -10.54
N PRO A 70 -19.63 -3.57 -10.75
CA PRO A 70 -19.14 -4.75 -11.44
C PRO A 70 -19.44 -6.04 -10.67
N PHE A 71 -19.30 -6.01 -9.34
CA PHE A 71 -19.58 -7.16 -8.49
C PHE A 71 -21.07 -7.46 -8.43
N SER A 72 -21.92 -6.44 -8.36
CA SER A 72 -23.37 -6.59 -8.44
C SER A 72 -23.82 -7.23 -9.75
N LEU A 73 -23.22 -6.82 -10.88
CA LEU A 73 -23.51 -7.42 -12.18
C LEU A 73 -23.11 -8.89 -12.24
N VAL A 74 -21.89 -9.22 -11.82
CA VAL A 74 -21.41 -10.62 -11.80
C VAL A 74 -22.29 -11.47 -10.90
N TYR A 75 -22.62 -10.99 -9.71
CA TYR A 75 -23.51 -11.68 -8.79
C TYR A 75 -24.89 -11.92 -9.40
N HIS A 76 -25.46 -10.92 -10.08
CA HIS A 76 -26.76 -11.07 -10.73
C HIS A 76 -26.74 -12.13 -11.82
N PHE A 77 -25.74 -12.13 -12.69
CA PHE A 77 -25.61 -13.15 -13.74
C PHE A 77 -25.39 -14.56 -13.17
N ALA A 78 -24.51 -14.69 -12.16
CA ALA A 78 -24.27 -15.96 -11.49
C ALA A 78 -25.55 -16.50 -10.81
N MET A 79 -26.30 -15.62 -10.16
CA MET A 79 -27.57 -15.97 -9.54
C MET A 79 -28.60 -16.44 -10.58
N GLU A 80 -28.75 -15.72 -11.70
CA GLU A 80 -29.67 -16.12 -12.77
C GLU A 80 -29.31 -17.47 -13.39
N GLU A 81 -28.02 -17.71 -13.63
CA GLU A 81 -27.52 -18.98 -14.16
C GLU A 81 -27.83 -20.12 -13.17
N GLN A 82 -27.57 -19.90 -11.88
CA GLN A 82 -27.81 -20.90 -10.85
C GLN A 82 -29.31 -21.19 -10.67
N ILE A 83 -30.18 -20.19 -10.79
CA ILE A 83 -31.65 -20.38 -10.80
C ILE A 83 -32.07 -21.25 -11.98
N LYS A 84 -31.53 -21.01 -13.17
CA LYS A 84 -31.81 -21.82 -14.37
C LYS A 84 -31.36 -23.27 -14.17
N HIS A 85 -30.16 -23.48 -13.61
CA HIS A 85 -29.68 -24.83 -13.29
C HIS A 85 -30.56 -25.54 -12.26
N ASP A 86 -30.97 -24.85 -11.19
CA ASP A 86 -31.82 -25.43 -10.17
C ASP A 86 -33.23 -25.79 -10.69
N GLN A 87 -33.76 -25.03 -11.66
CA GLN A 87 -34.99 -25.37 -12.37
C GLN A 87 -34.84 -26.65 -13.21
N ILE A 88 -33.70 -26.81 -13.90
CA ILE A 88 -33.40 -28.01 -14.69
C ILE A 88 -33.23 -29.23 -13.78
N GLU A 89 -32.61 -29.06 -12.63
CA GLU A 89 -32.38 -30.13 -11.63
C GLU A 89 -33.61 -30.43 -10.76
N GLY A 90 -34.71 -29.69 -10.93
CA GLY A 90 -35.96 -29.90 -10.19
C GLY A 90 -35.87 -29.58 -8.70
N LYS A 91 -34.93 -28.71 -8.29
CA LYS A 91 -34.76 -28.35 -6.88
C LYS A 91 -35.88 -27.41 -6.41
N PRO A 92 -36.31 -27.52 -5.14
CA PRO A 92 -37.32 -26.62 -4.58
C PRO A 92 -36.80 -25.18 -4.55
N TYR A 93 -37.66 -24.22 -4.95
CA TYR A 93 -37.33 -22.80 -4.91
C TYR A 93 -37.04 -22.36 -3.47
N ASN A 94 -35.82 -21.90 -3.22
CA ASN A 94 -35.42 -21.33 -1.95
C ASN A 94 -34.91 -19.89 -2.16
N PRO A 95 -35.66 -18.86 -1.72
CA PRO A 95 -35.29 -17.47 -1.92
C PRO A 95 -34.07 -17.03 -1.11
N ARG A 96 -33.65 -17.82 -0.10
CA ARG A 96 -32.46 -17.54 0.71
C ARG A 96 -31.20 -18.27 0.24
N ARG A 97 -31.31 -19.09 -0.79
CA ARG A 97 -30.16 -19.87 -1.29
C ARG A 97 -29.13 -19.01 -2.01
N TYR A 98 -29.56 -17.84 -2.44
CA TYR A 98 -28.78 -16.93 -3.29
C TYR A 98 -28.42 -15.62 -2.59
N LEU A 99 -28.98 -15.35 -1.39
CA LEU A 99 -28.57 -14.24 -0.51
C LEU A 99 -27.25 -14.58 0.20
#